data_AF-A0A3B9NXB5-F1
#
_entry.id   AF-A0A3B9NXB5-F1
#
_cell.length_a   1.000
_cell.length_b   1.000
_cell.length_c   1.000
_cell.angle_alpha   90.00
_cell.angle_beta   90.00
_cell.angle_gamma   90.00
#
_symmetry.space_group_name_H-M   'P 1'
#
loop_
_entity.id
_entity.type
_entity.pdbx_description
1 polymer ?
#
loop_
_entity_poly.entity_id
_entity_poly.type
_entity_poly.pdbx_seq_one_letter_code
_entity_poly.pdbx_strand_id
1 'polypeptide(L)'
;MLVIMILGITTVLVGALTGAGQMAANNIRSGEALSQARDALIAYAVSDDLRPGQLICPDVNNDGMVTIGTDTAGTNCASLVGRLPWKSLGIPDLRDSSGERLWYALSDPFHSNGAATLNSETAGTISLSGNVTANNLIAIVFAPGRPLPTLNQGRSVADENTAANYLESILVSPTSFQQLTPNDHEGGAYSYNDQLVYISHDHLLPLVEKRIAREVKKCLDEYANLPSGTPSHKYPWPAPLSTGTYITTPNTLFGRVPTDPTYNIYTPSDPWVIDMLDYIDDLQAALDAYAANNNATTRSNLDTAGDNLNDIADDIIDATTPAYSSEIVTVATPARTAGSRAEHLADGDVGYTVAGVQSKIDSANAALAAIPGSPEDASMSATWPAGCFAAGTYWDQWKSLVFYQIDQKFKPNGTTTACSNDCLSINGSGNPNGGSGNYRAAVVIAGRIVGGQTRAAQTVDQYLELNNQTNKGNTPTNLTFDTYRISDSNFSTLNDQVLCLDGNINCN
;
A
#
# COMPACT_ATOMS: atom_id res chain seq x y z
N MET A 1 -58.48 -6.23 -49.05
CA MET A 1 -57.73 -5.17 -48.33
C MET A 1 -57.25 -5.62 -46.95
N LEU A 2 -58.09 -6.26 -46.12
CA LEU A 2 -57.72 -6.69 -44.76
C LEU A 2 -56.52 -7.67 -44.70
N VAL A 3 -56.44 -8.64 -45.62
CA VAL A 3 -55.37 -9.66 -45.65
C VAL A 3 -54.00 -9.07 -46.01
N ILE A 4 -53.95 -8.05 -46.86
CA ILE A 4 -52.71 -7.36 -47.26
C ILE A 4 -52.19 -6.49 -46.10
N MET A 5 -53.09 -5.89 -45.32
CA MET A 5 -52.74 -5.10 -44.15
C MET A 5 -52.14 -5.98 -43.02
N ILE A 6 -52.70 -7.18 -42.79
CA ILE A 6 -52.20 -8.12 -41.79
C ILE A 6 -50.82 -8.67 -42.17
N LEU A 7 -50.59 -9.00 -43.46
CA LEU A 7 -49.28 -9.44 -43.95
C LEU A 7 -48.21 -8.32 -43.94
N GLY A 8 -48.62 -7.06 -44.15
CA GLY A 8 -47.73 -5.91 -44.02
C GLY A 8 -47.30 -5.63 -42.57
N ILE A 9 -48.22 -5.78 -41.61
CA ILE A 9 -47.92 -5.56 -40.19
C ILE A 9 -47.04 -6.70 -39.64
N THR A 10 -47.25 -7.95 -40.06
CA THR A 10 -46.42 -9.08 -39.60
C THR A 10 -45.00 -9.04 -40.16
N THR A 11 -44.81 -8.63 -41.41
CA THR A 11 -43.46 -8.49 -42.02
C THR A 11 -42.66 -7.35 -41.38
N VAL A 12 -43.30 -6.22 -41.08
CA VAL A 12 -42.67 -5.12 -40.34
C VAL A 12 -42.30 -5.52 -38.91
N LEU A 13 -43.19 -6.24 -38.20
CA LEU A 13 -42.92 -6.70 -36.84
C LEU A 13 -41.81 -7.77 -36.80
N VAL A 14 -41.82 -8.73 -37.73
CA VAL A 14 -40.76 -9.74 -37.83
C VAL A 14 -39.42 -9.10 -38.22
N GLY A 15 -39.41 -8.13 -39.14
CA GLY A 15 -38.22 -7.36 -39.49
C GLY A 15 -37.65 -6.54 -38.33
N ALA A 16 -38.52 -5.95 -37.49
CA ALA A 16 -38.10 -5.23 -36.29
C ALA A 16 -37.52 -6.16 -35.22
N LEU A 17 -38.13 -7.34 -35.02
CA LEU A 17 -37.66 -8.36 -34.07
C LEU A 17 -36.32 -8.99 -34.50
N THR A 18 -36.13 -9.25 -35.80
CA THR A 18 -34.86 -9.78 -36.32
C THR A 18 -33.74 -8.74 -36.25
N GLY A 19 -34.04 -7.47 -36.55
CA GLY A 19 -33.10 -6.36 -36.40
C GLY A 19 -32.66 -6.15 -34.95
N ALA A 20 -33.61 -6.15 -34.01
CA ALA A 20 -33.31 -6.06 -32.58
C ALA A 20 -32.48 -7.25 -32.08
N GLY A 21 -32.80 -8.47 -32.52
CA GLY A 21 -32.04 -9.68 -32.21
C GLY A 21 -30.59 -9.64 -32.73
N GLN A 22 -30.38 -9.14 -33.95
CA GLN A 22 -29.03 -8.99 -34.53
C GLN A 22 -28.20 -7.93 -33.80
N MET A 23 -28.79 -6.79 -33.43
CA MET A 23 -28.12 -5.77 -32.63
C MET A 23 -27.74 -6.30 -31.25
N ALA A 24 -28.64 -7.04 -30.58
CA ALA A 24 -28.35 -7.69 -29.31
C ALA A 24 -27.19 -8.71 -29.44
N ALA A 25 -27.18 -9.53 -30.49
CA ALA A 25 -26.11 -10.49 -30.73
C ALA A 25 -24.76 -9.82 -31.01
N ASN A 26 -24.76 -8.72 -31.78
CA ASN A 26 -23.55 -7.93 -32.05
C ASN A 26 -23.01 -7.28 -30.76
N ASN A 27 -23.91 -6.80 -29.90
CA ASN A 27 -23.54 -6.22 -28.62
C ASN A 27 -22.92 -7.26 -27.68
N ILE A 28 -23.45 -8.49 -27.67
CA ILE A 28 -22.89 -9.59 -26.87
C ILE A 28 -21.47 -9.92 -27.35
N ARG A 29 -21.25 -10.11 -28.66
CA ARG A 29 -19.91 -10.45 -29.19
C ARG A 29 -18.87 -9.36 -28.91
N SER A 30 -19.25 -8.11 -29.09
CA SER A 30 -18.36 -6.97 -28.82
C SER A 30 -18.08 -6.86 -27.31
N GLY A 31 -19.10 -7.09 -26.47
CA GLY A 31 -18.95 -7.16 -25.01
C GLY A 31 -18.03 -8.29 -24.52
N GLU A 32 -18.06 -9.47 -25.15
CA GLU A 32 -17.15 -10.58 -24.85
C GLU A 32 -15.70 -10.22 -25.16
N ALA A 33 -15.44 -9.61 -26.33
CA ALA A 33 -14.11 -9.13 -26.70
C ALA A 33 -13.61 -8.04 -25.73
N LEU A 34 -14.47 -7.10 -25.36
CA LEU A 34 -14.16 -6.05 -24.38
C LEU A 34 -13.83 -6.63 -23.00
N SER A 35 -14.61 -7.59 -22.50
CA SER A 35 -14.34 -8.23 -21.20
C SER A 35 -13.01 -8.96 -21.21
N GLN A 36 -12.70 -9.73 -22.26
CA GLN A 36 -11.42 -10.44 -22.37
C GLN A 36 -10.23 -9.47 -22.41
N ALA A 37 -10.35 -8.36 -23.15
CA ALA A 37 -9.32 -7.33 -23.20
C ALA A 37 -9.10 -6.66 -21.84
N ARG A 38 -10.18 -6.32 -21.13
CA ARG A 38 -10.11 -5.74 -19.78
C ARG A 38 -9.41 -6.69 -18.82
N ASP A 39 -9.81 -7.96 -18.82
CA ASP A 39 -9.29 -8.95 -17.89
C ASP A 39 -7.81 -9.24 -18.19
N ALA A 40 -7.39 -9.22 -19.46
CA ALA A 40 -5.99 -9.34 -19.86
C ALA A 40 -5.13 -8.15 -19.39
N LEU A 41 -5.64 -6.92 -19.49
CA LEU A 41 -4.97 -5.73 -18.97
C LEU A 41 -4.80 -5.80 -17.45
N ILE A 42 -5.86 -6.19 -16.72
CA ILE A 42 -5.79 -6.38 -15.26
C ILE A 42 -4.79 -7.48 -14.89
N ALA A 43 -4.82 -8.61 -15.60
CA ALA A 43 -3.89 -9.71 -15.37
C ALA A 43 -2.44 -9.28 -15.59
N TYR A 44 -2.16 -8.55 -16.68
CA TYR A 44 -0.83 -7.98 -16.96
C TYR A 44 -0.35 -7.12 -15.78
N ALA A 45 -1.17 -6.16 -15.35
CA ALA A 45 -0.82 -5.24 -14.26
C ALA A 45 -0.58 -5.94 -12.92
N VAL A 46 -1.39 -6.95 -12.58
CA VAL A 46 -1.18 -7.73 -11.35
C VAL A 46 0.07 -8.61 -11.44
N SER A 47 0.42 -9.09 -12.64
CA SER A 47 1.56 -10.01 -12.80
C SER A 47 2.93 -9.34 -12.84
N ASP A 48 3.00 -8.01 -12.97
CA ASP A 48 4.27 -7.30 -13.04
C ASP A 48 5.09 -7.45 -11.74
N ASP A 49 6.38 -7.77 -11.86
CA ASP A 49 7.25 -8.04 -10.72
C ASP A 49 7.83 -6.77 -10.06
N LEU A 50 8.05 -5.72 -10.85
CA LEU A 50 8.78 -4.53 -10.42
C LEU A 50 7.85 -3.39 -9.99
N ARG A 51 6.77 -3.19 -10.75
CA ARG A 51 5.78 -2.13 -10.52
C ARG A 51 4.36 -2.68 -10.69
N PRO A 52 3.91 -3.58 -9.79
CA PRO A 52 2.55 -4.10 -9.79
C PRO A 52 1.51 -2.98 -9.89
N GLY A 53 0.56 -3.14 -10.79
CA GLY A 53 -0.46 -2.14 -11.14
C GLY A 53 -0.20 -1.40 -12.44
N GLN A 54 1.00 -1.51 -13.03
CA GLN A 54 1.28 -0.82 -14.30
C GLN A 54 0.62 -1.51 -15.49
N LEU A 55 0.17 -0.73 -16.46
CA LEU A 55 -0.43 -1.19 -17.69
C LEU A 55 0.50 -0.94 -18.88
N ILE A 56 0.41 -1.83 -19.85
CA ILE A 56 1.17 -1.73 -21.09
C ILE A 56 0.72 -0.51 -21.92
N CYS A 57 1.65 0.17 -22.60
CA CYS A 57 1.31 1.28 -23.49
C CYS A 57 0.40 0.83 -24.66
N PRO A 58 -0.46 1.72 -25.19
CA PRO A 58 -1.19 1.46 -26.43
C PRO A 58 -0.27 1.22 -27.63
N ASP A 59 -0.69 0.35 -28.56
CA ASP A 59 -0.05 0.11 -29.85
C ASP A 59 -0.44 1.24 -30.82
N VAL A 60 0.54 1.94 -31.38
CA VAL A 60 0.32 3.10 -32.27
C VAL A 60 0.46 2.77 -33.75
N ASN A 61 0.85 1.54 -34.10
CA ASN A 61 1.12 1.12 -35.48
C ASN A 61 0.26 -0.07 -35.97
N ASN A 62 -0.62 -0.61 -35.10
CA ASN A 62 -1.57 -1.70 -35.38
C ASN A 62 -0.93 -3.07 -35.68
N ASP A 63 0.31 -3.30 -35.21
CA ASP A 63 1.00 -4.59 -35.35
C ASP A 63 0.70 -5.57 -34.19
N GLY A 64 0.05 -5.09 -33.13
CA GLY A 64 -0.35 -5.83 -31.93
C GLY A 64 0.73 -5.91 -30.85
N MET A 65 1.90 -5.31 -31.04
CA MET A 65 3.02 -5.33 -30.11
C MET A 65 3.33 -3.94 -29.57
N VAL A 66 3.91 -3.88 -28.37
CA VAL A 66 4.59 -2.69 -27.87
C VAL A 66 6.07 -2.79 -28.17
N THR A 67 6.56 -1.89 -29.00
CA THR A 67 7.95 -1.81 -29.46
C THR A 67 8.59 -0.51 -28.99
N ILE A 68 9.78 -0.63 -28.38
CA ILE A 68 10.58 0.53 -27.97
C ILE A 68 10.97 1.36 -29.19
N GLY A 69 10.72 2.67 -29.13
CA GLY A 69 10.96 3.62 -30.22
C GLY A 69 9.77 3.81 -31.17
N THR A 70 8.74 2.97 -31.07
CA THR A 70 7.47 3.12 -31.81
C THR A 70 6.33 3.46 -30.85
N ASP A 71 6.07 2.57 -29.90
CA ASP A 71 4.95 2.67 -28.95
C ASP A 71 5.39 3.29 -27.62
N THR A 72 6.70 3.29 -27.36
CA THR A 72 7.31 3.96 -26.21
C THR A 72 8.46 4.86 -26.63
N ALA A 73 8.60 6.00 -25.95
CA ALA A 73 9.70 6.93 -26.06
C ALA A 73 10.43 7.01 -24.71
N GLY A 74 11.47 6.18 -24.56
CA GLY A 74 12.11 5.97 -23.26
C GLY A 74 11.16 5.24 -22.32
N THR A 75 10.83 5.86 -21.19
CA THR A 75 9.89 5.33 -20.20
C THR A 75 8.43 5.65 -20.50
N ASN A 76 8.15 6.58 -21.42
CA ASN A 76 6.80 7.10 -21.64
C ASN A 76 6.14 6.41 -22.83
N CYS A 77 4.80 6.36 -22.85
CA CYS A 77 4.08 5.94 -24.05
C CYS A 77 4.19 6.99 -25.17
N ALA A 78 4.28 6.55 -26.42
CA ALA A 78 4.23 7.44 -27.59
C ALA A 78 2.85 8.10 -27.75
N SER A 79 1.79 7.38 -27.37
CA SER A 79 0.43 7.88 -27.26
C SER A 79 -0.28 7.20 -26.09
N LEU A 80 -1.19 7.92 -25.43
CA LEU A 80 -2.08 7.36 -24.40
C LEU A 80 -3.40 6.83 -24.98
N VAL A 81 -3.59 6.96 -26.29
CA VAL A 81 -4.71 6.37 -27.04
C VAL A 81 -4.17 5.68 -28.29
N GLY A 82 -4.48 4.40 -28.45
CA GLY A 82 -4.01 3.57 -29.55
C GLY A 82 -4.79 2.27 -29.66
N ARG A 83 -4.28 1.30 -30.41
CA ARG A 83 -4.81 -0.05 -30.49
C ARG A 83 -4.45 -0.84 -29.23
N LEU A 84 -5.26 -1.85 -28.92
CA LEU A 84 -4.93 -2.82 -27.88
C LEU A 84 -3.73 -3.68 -28.33
N PRO A 85 -2.62 -3.73 -27.57
CA PRO A 85 -1.43 -4.50 -27.94
C PRO A 85 -1.59 -6.01 -27.65
N TRP A 86 -2.49 -6.66 -28.38
CA TRP A 86 -2.94 -8.03 -28.11
C TRP A 86 -1.83 -9.08 -28.10
N LYS A 87 -0.79 -8.96 -28.96
CA LYS A 87 0.36 -9.89 -28.93
C LYS A 87 1.18 -9.71 -27.67
N SER A 88 1.47 -8.47 -27.28
CA SER A 88 2.23 -8.20 -26.04
C SER A 88 1.45 -8.56 -24.78
N LEU A 89 0.11 -8.54 -24.83
CA LEU A 89 -0.76 -9.05 -23.78
C LEU A 89 -0.93 -10.58 -23.79
N GLY A 90 -0.41 -11.28 -24.80
CA GLY A 90 -0.52 -12.74 -24.90
C GLY A 90 -1.93 -13.26 -25.18
N ILE A 91 -2.79 -12.44 -25.79
CA ILE A 91 -4.17 -12.79 -26.15
C ILE A 91 -4.36 -12.85 -27.67
N PRO A 92 -5.41 -13.51 -28.18
CA PRO A 92 -5.74 -13.47 -29.61
C PRO A 92 -6.05 -12.04 -30.10
N ASP A 93 -6.02 -11.82 -31.42
CA ASP A 93 -6.46 -10.58 -32.08
C ASP A 93 -7.98 -10.39 -31.90
N LEU A 94 -8.38 -9.91 -30.72
CA LEU A 94 -9.77 -9.69 -30.34
C LEU A 94 -10.39 -8.62 -31.23
N ARG A 95 -11.53 -8.95 -31.82
CA ARG A 95 -12.27 -8.09 -32.73
C ARG A 95 -13.70 -7.94 -32.28
N ASP A 96 -14.25 -6.77 -32.54
CA ASP A 96 -15.67 -6.51 -32.31
C ASP A 96 -16.57 -7.24 -33.31
N SER A 97 -17.89 -7.08 -33.15
CA SER A 97 -18.88 -7.67 -34.04
C SER A 97 -18.80 -7.24 -35.51
N SER A 98 -18.10 -6.14 -35.81
CA SER A 98 -17.88 -5.61 -37.15
C SER A 98 -16.51 -5.99 -37.73
N GLY A 99 -15.71 -6.76 -36.97
CA GLY A 99 -14.39 -7.22 -37.38
C GLY A 99 -13.27 -6.22 -37.10
N GLU A 100 -13.54 -5.15 -36.35
CA GLU A 100 -12.55 -4.11 -36.05
C GLU A 100 -11.75 -4.46 -34.80
N ARG A 101 -10.48 -4.03 -34.79
CA ARG A 101 -9.63 -4.15 -33.61
C ARG A 101 -10.04 -3.16 -32.53
N LEU A 102 -9.85 -3.59 -31.29
CA LEU A 102 -10.13 -2.77 -30.12
C LEU A 102 -9.16 -1.60 -29.99
N TRP A 103 -9.68 -0.46 -29.55
CA TRP A 103 -8.89 0.70 -29.12
C TRP A 103 -8.72 0.69 -27.62
N TYR A 104 -7.69 1.38 -27.15
CA TYR A 104 -7.27 1.39 -25.76
C TYR A 104 -6.76 2.77 -25.37
N ALA A 105 -7.31 3.32 -24.29
CA ALA A 105 -6.86 4.54 -23.64
C ALA A 105 -6.31 4.24 -22.24
N LEU A 106 -5.21 4.91 -21.88
CA LEU A 106 -4.47 4.68 -20.64
C LEU A 106 -4.24 6.00 -19.88
N SER A 107 -4.44 5.96 -18.57
CA SER A 107 -3.99 7.04 -17.69
C SER A 107 -2.48 7.04 -17.56
N ASP A 108 -1.87 8.21 -17.75
CA ASP A 108 -0.42 8.39 -17.74
C ASP A 108 0.25 7.82 -16.46
N PRO A 109 -0.24 8.05 -15.22
CA PRO A 109 0.42 7.52 -14.02
C PRO A 109 0.58 5.99 -13.98
N PHE A 110 -0.26 5.28 -14.74
CA PHE A 110 -0.33 3.82 -14.78
C PHE A 110 0.47 3.21 -15.94
N HIS A 111 1.14 3.98 -16.79
CA HIS A 111 1.89 3.40 -17.90
C HIS A 111 3.10 2.59 -17.44
N SER A 112 3.48 1.60 -18.25
CA SER A 112 4.63 0.75 -18.00
C SER A 112 5.93 1.55 -18.00
N ASN A 113 6.87 1.18 -17.14
CA ASN A 113 8.18 1.84 -16.97
C ASN A 113 8.12 3.28 -16.43
N GLY A 114 6.98 3.75 -15.93
CA GLY A 114 6.88 5.05 -15.26
C GLY A 114 7.77 5.15 -14.03
N ALA A 115 8.35 6.33 -13.80
CA ALA A 115 9.24 6.60 -12.66
C ALA A 115 8.48 6.95 -11.37
N ALA A 116 7.21 7.35 -11.47
CA ALA A 116 6.40 7.76 -10.33
C ALA A 116 5.90 6.56 -9.51
N THR A 117 5.69 6.79 -8.21
CA THR A 117 5.11 5.79 -7.32
C THR A 117 3.73 5.34 -7.82
N LEU A 118 3.55 4.02 -7.92
CA LEU A 118 2.30 3.39 -8.33
C LEU A 118 1.77 2.49 -7.22
N ASN A 119 0.73 2.95 -6.54
CA ASN A 119 0.07 2.23 -5.44
C ASN A 119 -1.39 2.69 -5.30
N SER A 120 -2.07 2.32 -4.21
CA SER A 120 -3.49 2.66 -3.97
C SER A 120 -3.79 4.16 -3.85
N GLU A 121 -2.78 5.02 -3.73
CA GLU A 121 -2.92 6.47 -3.72
C GLU A 121 -2.83 7.08 -5.13
N THR A 122 -2.40 6.31 -6.13
CA THR A 122 -2.28 6.79 -7.52
C THR A 122 -3.67 6.96 -8.14
N ALA A 123 -4.00 8.20 -8.50
CA ALA A 123 -5.25 8.52 -9.17
C ALA A 123 -5.15 8.31 -10.70
N GLY A 124 -6.20 7.73 -11.29
CA GLY A 124 -6.38 7.75 -12.74
C GLY A 124 -6.65 9.17 -13.24
N THR A 125 -6.33 9.44 -14.50
CA THR A 125 -6.52 10.76 -15.12
C THR A 125 -7.67 10.79 -16.11
N ILE A 126 -8.26 9.63 -16.45
CA ILE A 126 -9.34 9.54 -17.42
C ILE A 126 -10.70 9.82 -16.77
N SER A 127 -11.51 10.64 -17.44
CA SER A 127 -12.91 10.91 -17.12
C SER A 127 -13.84 10.41 -18.23
N LEU A 128 -14.97 9.83 -17.84
CA LEU A 128 -16.06 9.39 -18.71
C LEU A 128 -17.34 10.14 -18.32
N SER A 129 -18.06 10.64 -19.31
CA SER A 129 -19.35 11.34 -19.14
C SER A 129 -20.40 10.83 -20.13
N GLY A 130 -21.64 11.33 -20.05
CA GLY A 130 -22.76 10.84 -20.85
C GLY A 130 -23.67 9.94 -20.02
N ASN A 131 -24.07 8.78 -20.55
CA ASN A 131 -24.96 7.85 -19.84
C ASN A 131 -24.36 7.27 -18.56
N VAL A 132 -23.04 7.12 -18.53
CA VAL A 132 -22.28 6.78 -17.33
C VAL A 132 -21.32 7.92 -17.07
N THR A 133 -21.31 8.41 -15.83
CA THR A 133 -20.30 9.36 -15.38
C THR A 133 -19.34 8.65 -14.43
N ALA A 134 -18.06 8.64 -14.78
CA ALA A 134 -17.00 8.06 -13.96
C ALA A 134 -15.73 8.91 -14.08
N ASN A 135 -15.04 9.11 -12.97
CA ASN A 135 -13.79 9.87 -12.91
C ASN A 135 -12.67 8.97 -12.38
N ASN A 136 -11.43 9.42 -12.52
CA ASN A 136 -10.24 8.71 -12.07
C ASN A 136 -10.15 7.27 -12.63
N LEU A 137 -10.59 7.11 -13.88
CA LEU A 137 -10.46 5.85 -14.59
C LEU A 137 -9.00 5.61 -14.94
N ILE A 138 -8.54 4.37 -14.83
CA ILE A 138 -7.19 3.93 -15.14
C ILE A 138 -7.05 3.67 -16.64
N ALA A 139 -8.06 3.05 -17.24
CA ALA A 139 -8.07 2.74 -18.66
C ALA A 139 -9.49 2.60 -19.23
N ILE A 140 -9.61 2.72 -20.54
CA ILE A 140 -10.83 2.38 -21.30
C ILE A 140 -10.44 1.54 -22.51
N VAL A 141 -11.18 0.47 -22.77
CA VAL A 141 -11.10 -0.31 -24.02
C VAL A 141 -12.37 -0.06 -24.82
N PHE A 142 -12.21 0.19 -26.12
CA PHE A 142 -13.31 0.52 -27.03
C PHE A 142 -13.42 -0.49 -28.16
N ALA A 143 -14.66 -0.83 -28.51
CA ALA A 143 -15.05 -1.53 -29.72
C ALA A 143 -15.73 -0.51 -30.64
N PRO A 144 -15.08 -0.09 -31.75
CA PRO A 144 -15.53 1.02 -32.59
C PRO A 144 -16.75 0.68 -33.47
N GLY A 145 -17.13 -0.60 -33.52
CA GLY A 145 -18.19 -1.11 -34.37
C GLY A 145 -18.00 -0.80 -35.85
N ARG A 146 -19.09 -0.84 -36.61
CA ARG A 146 -19.07 -0.62 -38.06
C ARG A 146 -18.85 0.87 -38.38
N PRO A 147 -18.20 1.19 -39.51
CA PRO A 147 -18.11 2.57 -39.96
C PRO A 147 -19.50 3.19 -40.12
N LEU A 148 -19.66 4.42 -39.66
CA LEU A 148 -20.88 5.19 -39.81
C LEU A 148 -20.79 6.14 -41.00
N PRO A 149 -21.62 5.92 -42.04
CA PRO A 149 -21.58 6.76 -43.24
C PRO A 149 -21.84 8.25 -42.98
N THR A 150 -22.61 8.57 -41.93
CA THR A 150 -22.95 9.95 -41.55
C THR A 150 -21.80 10.72 -40.92
N LEU A 151 -20.76 10.01 -40.45
CA LEU A 151 -19.59 10.60 -39.79
C LEU A 151 -18.36 10.66 -40.71
N ASN A 152 -18.47 10.21 -41.96
CA ASN A 152 -17.35 10.17 -42.92
C ASN A 152 -16.08 9.52 -42.35
N GLN A 153 -16.25 8.43 -41.60
CA GLN A 153 -15.16 7.66 -40.99
C GLN A 153 -14.29 6.97 -42.06
N GLY A 154 -13.22 7.66 -42.48
CA GLY A 154 -12.23 7.12 -43.40
C GLY A 154 -11.34 6.08 -42.71
N ARG A 155 -11.64 4.80 -42.90
CA ARG A 155 -10.89 3.67 -42.30
C ARG A 155 -10.00 2.98 -43.34
N SER A 156 -9.21 3.77 -44.07
CA SER A 156 -8.25 3.26 -45.05
C SER A 156 -6.98 2.75 -44.34
N VAL A 157 -6.10 2.06 -45.07
CA VAL A 157 -4.78 1.66 -44.54
C VAL A 157 -3.95 2.87 -44.10
N ALA A 158 -4.09 4.02 -44.77
CA ALA A 158 -3.38 5.25 -44.38
C ALA A 158 -3.92 5.85 -43.06
N ASP A 159 -5.16 5.49 -42.69
CA ASP A 159 -5.89 6.08 -41.58
C ASP A 159 -6.12 5.09 -40.42
N GLU A 160 -5.58 3.87 -40.52
CA GLU A 160 -5.91 2.77 -39.60
C GLU A 160 -5.50 3.04 -38.14
N ASN A 161 -4.56 3.98 -37.93
CA ASN A 161 -4.06 4.40 -36.63
C ASN A 161 -4.63 5.76 -36.15
N THR A 162 -5.62 6.31 -36.86
CA THR A 162 -6.27 7.57 -36.49
C THR A 162 -7.54 7.30 -35.67
N ALA A 163 -7.46 7.41 -34.34
CA ALA A 163 -8.56 7.10 -33.42
C ALA A 163 -9.88 7.82 -33.77
N ALA A 164 -9.80 9.09 -34.20
CA ALA A 164 -10.96 9.90 -34.56
C ALA A 164 -11.78 9.34 -35.75
N ASN A 165 -11.19 8.47 -36.58
CA ASN A 165 -11.89 7.81 -37.68
C ASN A 165 -12.63 6.53 -37.25
N TYR A 166 -12.47 6.12 -35.99
CA TYR A 166 -13.04 4.89 -35.44
C TYR A 166 -13.96 5.15 -34.27
N LEU A 167 -13.60 6.06 -33.36
CA LEU A 167 -14.32 6.30 -32.12
C LEU A 167 -15.29 7.48 -32.28
N GLU A 168 -16.58 7.21 -32.08
CA GLU A 168 -17.63 8.22 -31.95
C GLU A 168 -17.71 8.83 -30.55
N SER A 169 -17.16 8.16 -29.53
CA SER A 169 -16.93 8.76 -28.23
C SER A 169 -16.09 10.03 -28.44
N ILE A 170 -16.70 11.20 -28.19
CA ILE A 170 -16.04 12.49 -28.42
C ILE A 170 -14.83 12.53 -27.48
N LEU A 171 -13.63 12.30 -28.05
CA LEU A 171 -12.36 12.72 -27.48
C LEU A 171 -12.41 14.25 -27.39
N VAL A 172 -12.92 14.76 -26.27
CA VAL A 172 -12.82 16.19 -25.95
C VAL A 172 -11.34 16.52 -25.68
N SER A 173 -10.62 15.55 -25.10
CA SER A 173 -9.19 15.54 -24.85
C SER A 173 -8.70 14.07 -24.77
N PRO A 174 -7.38 13.80 -24.77
CA PRO A 174 -6.83 12.45 -24.59
C PRO A 174 -7.22 11.76 -23.28
N THR A 175 -7.81 12.50 -22.33
CA THR A 175 -8.21 12.00 -21.00
C THR A 175 -9.71 12.18 -20.72
N SER A 176 -10.50 12.68 -21.67
CA SER A 176 -11.93 12.94 -21.48
C SER A 176 -12.76 12.33 -22.60
N PHE A 177 -13.59 11.35 -22.25
CA PHE A 177 -14.42 10.56 -23.17
C PHE A 177 -15.91 10.67 -22.83
N GLN A 178 -16.76 10.35 -23.79
CA GLN A 178 -18.21 10.29 -23.64
C GLN A 178 -18.74 8.91 -23.99
N GLN A 179 -19.57 8.32 -23.13
CA GLN A 179 -20.35 7.13 -23.43
C GLN A 179 -21.74 7.54 -23.90
N LEU A 180 -22.01 7.30 -25.17
CA LEU A 180 -23.25 7.64 -25.84
C LEU A 180 -23.90 6.37 -26.41
N THR A 181 -25.22 6.35 -26.47
CA THR A 181 -26.04 5.29 -27.07
C THR A 181 -26.78 5.84 -28.28
N PRO A 182 -27.30 4.96 -29.18
CA PRO A 182 -28.13 5.39 -30.30
C PRO A 182 -29.32 6.26 -29.93
N ASN A 183 -29.79 6.22 -28.67
CA ASN A 183 -30.97 6.94 -28.19
C ASN A 183 -30.65 8.27 -27.49
N ASP A 184 -29.37 8.60 -27.26
CA ASP A 184 -28.96 9.76 -26.45
C ASP A 184 -29.04 11.11 -27.18
N HIS A 185 -29.76 11.17 -28.30
CA HIS A 185 -29.79 12.36 -29.14
C HIS A 185 -31.21 12.93 -29.31
N GLU A 186 -31.43 14.13 -28.77
CA GLU A 186 -32.49 15.03 -29.21
C GLU A 186 -32.04 15.73 -30.52
N GLY A 187 -32.64 15.40 -31.67
CA GLY A 187 -32.53 16.23 -32.89
C GLY A 187 -32.12 15.55 -34.21
N GLY A 188 -31.65 14.30 -34.21
CA GLY A 188 -31.40 13.50 -35.41
C GLY A 188 -30.09 13.77 -36.19
N ALA A 189 -29.46 12.66 -36.62
CA ALA A 189 -28.40 12.46 -37.65
C ALA A 189 -27.03 11.91 -37.21
N TYR A 190 -26.80 11.67 -35.91
CA TYR A 190 -25.64 10.92 -35.44
C TYR A 190 -26.09 9.62 -34.76
N SER A 191 -25.71 8.49 -35.33
CA SER A 191 -25.73 7.20 -34.63
C SER A 191 -24.43 7.07 -33.85
N TYR A 192 -24.49 6.51 -32.64
CA TYR A 192 -23.32 6.06 -31.89
C TYR A 192 -23.38 4.54 -31.84
N ASN A 193 -22.29 3.84 -32.14
CA ASN A 193 -22.25 2.39 -32.02
C ASN A 193 -20.96 1.87 -31.38
N ASP A 194 -20.09 2.76 -30.92
CA ASP A 194 -19.04 2.43 -29.97
C ASP A 194 -19.59 1.70 -28.75
N GLN A 195 -18.89 0.64 -28.36
CA GLN A 195 -19.01 0.06 -27.03
C GLN A 195 -17.70 0.24 -26.29
N LEU A 196 -17.78 0.32 -24.97
CA LEU A 196 -16.60 0.44 -24.13
C LEU A 196 -16.74 -0.33 -22.83
N VAL A 197 -15.58 -0.65 -22.27
CA VAL A 197 -15.45 -1.07 -20.88
C VAL A 197 -14.30 -0.29 -20.26
N TYR A 198 -14.45 0.13 -19.01
CA TYR A 198 -13.42 0.87 -18.29
C TYR A 198 -12.81 0.05 -17.15
N ILE A 199 -11.58 0.41 -16.80
CA ILE A 199 -10.87 -0.04 -15.61
C ILE A 199 -10.78 1.16 -14.69
N SER A 200 -11.39 1.08 -13.51
CA SER A 200 -11.24 2.05 -12.43
C SER A 200 -10.26 1.52 -11.39
N HIS A 201 -9.96 2.33 -10.36
CA HIS A 201 -9.22 1.90 -9.18
C HIS A 201 -9.76 0.57 -8.60
N ASP A 202 -11.07 0.52 -8.34
CA ASP A 202 -11.79 -0.63 -7.75
C ASP A 202 -11.67 -1.92 -8.58
N HIS A 203 -11.43 -1.81 -9.89
CA HIS A 203 -11.23 -2.98 -10.75
C HIS A 203 -9.80 -3.52 -10.68
N LEU A 204 -8.80 -2.68 -10.44
CA LEU A 204 -7.39 -3.03 -10.56
C LEU A 204 -6.68 -3.13 -9.21
N LEU A 205 -6.61 -2.02 -8.46
CA LEU A 205 -5.70 -1.93 -7.32
C LEU A 205 -6.05 -2.85 -6.14
N PRO A 206 -7.33 -3.19 -5.85
CA PRO A 206 -7.63 -4.23 -4.86
C PRO A 206 -7.05 -5.61 -5.20
N LEU A 207 -6.84 -5.93 -6.48
CA LEU A 207 -6.17 -7.18 -6.89
C LEU A 207 -4.65 -7.08 -6.71
N VAL A 208 -4.09 -5.89 -6.97
CA VAL A 208 -2.67 -5.60 -6.73
C VAL A 208 -2.36 -5.62 -5.23
N GLU A 209 -3.18 -4.97 -4.40
CA GLU A 209 -3.11 -5.00 -2.93
C GLU A 209 -3.07 -6.44 -2.40
N LYS A 210 -3.94 -7.32 -2.91
CA LYS A 210 -3.93 -8.75 -2.55
C LYS A 210 -2.64 -9.45 -2.96
N ARG A 211 -2.07 -9.14 -4.12
CA ARG A 211 -0.75 -9.66 -4.54
C ARG A 211 0.34 -9.18 -3.58
N ILE A 212 0.39 -7.88 -3.28
CA ILE A 212 1.37 -7.30 -2.35
C ILE A 212 1.24 -7.94 -0.96
N ALA A 213 0.02 -8.07 -0.43
CA ALA A 213 -0.20 -8.72 0.86
C ALA A 213 0.34 -10.15 0.89
N ARG A 214 0.23 -10.91 -0.21
CA ARG A 214 0.79 -12.27 -0.32
C ARG A 214 2.31 -12.28 -0.35
N GLU A 215 2.94 -11.33 -1.05
CA GLU A 215 4.41 -11.19 -1.05
C GLU A 215 4.94 -10.85 0.36
N VAL A 216 4.29 -9.90 1.04
CA VAL A 216 4.63 -9.52 2.42
C VAL A 216 4.42 -10.70 3.38
N LYS A 217 3.28 -11.40 3.28
CA LYS A 217 2.97 -12.60 4.05
C LYS A 217 4.06 -13.67 3.85
N LYS A 218 4.43 -13.96 2.61
CA LYS A 218 5.48 -14.92 2.27
C LYS A 218 6.79 -14.56 2.96
N CYS A 219 7.23 -13.30 2.86
CA CYS A 219 8.47 -12.84 3.48
C CYS A 219 8.48 -12.95 5.00
N LEU A 220 7.37 -12.60 5.64
CA LEU A 220 7.23 -12.73 7.09
C LEU A 220 7.16 -14.20 7.53
N ASP A 221 6.44 -15.07 6.81
CA ASP A 221 6.38 -16.50 7.10
C ASP A 221 7.75 -17.17 6.89
N GLU A 222 8.48 -16.84 5.84
CA GLU A 222 9.84 -17.31 5.60
C GLU A 222 10.78 -16.87 6.74
N TYR A 223 10.70 -15.60 7.17
CA TYR A 223 11.48 -15.10 8.29
C TYR A 223 11.18 -15.86 9.60
N ALA A 224 9.90 -16.05 9.92
CA ALA A 224 9.46 -16.75 11.13
C ALA A 224 9.86 -18.24 11.18
N ASN A 225 10.29 -18.80 10.04
CA ASN A 225 10.79 -20.16 9.92
C ASN A 225 12.33 -20.27 10.02
N LEU A 226 13.06 -19.16 10.18
CA LEU A 226 14.52 -19.15 10.42
C LEU A 226 14.84 -19.18 11.93
N PRO A 227 15.97 -19.79 12.38
CA PRO A 227 16.92 -20.64 11.65
C PRO A 227 16.52 -22.14 11.58
N SER A 228 17.06 -22.84 10.58
CA SER A 228 16.76 -24.25 10.28
C SER A 228 17.13 -25.20 11.43
N GLY A 229 16.15 -25.57 12.26
CA GLY A 229 16.30 -26.60 13.31
C GLY A 229 15.13 -26.59 14.30
N THR A 230 14.72 -25.40 14.74
CA THR A 230 13.48 -25.18 15.49
C THR A 230 12.97 -23.78 15.12
N PRO A 231 11.91 -23.67 14.29
CA PRO A 231 11.34 -22.37 13.96
C PRO A 231 11.03 -21.57 15.22
N SER A 232 11.52 -20.33 15.30
CA SER A 232 11.16 -19.43 16.39
C SER A 232 9.67 -19.08 16.33
N HIS A 233 9.11 -19.06 15.11
CA HIS A 233 7.78 -18.54 14.79
C HIS A 233 7.58 -17.09 15.21
N LYS A 234 8.68 -16.36 15.45
CA LYS A 234 8.66 -14.98 15.92
C LYS A 234 8.83 -14.00 14.76
N TYR A 235 8.30 -12.81 14.95
CA TYR A 235 8.38 -11.72 13.98
C TYR A 235 9.15 -10.53 14.58
N PRO A 236 9.87 -9.73 13.76
CA PRO A 236 10.54 -8.51 14.21
C PRO A 236 9.56 -7.55 14.88
N TRP A 237 10.03 -6.67 15.75
CA TRP A 237 9.17 -5.57 16.19
C TRP A 237 8.81 -4.66 15.00
N PRO A 238 7.54 -4.26 14.83
CA PRO A 238 7.15 -3.33 13.80
C PRO A 238 7.78 -1.95 14.04
N ALA A 239 7.93 -1.19 12.97
CA ALA A 239 8.30 0.22 13.04
C ALA A 239 7.05 1.10 13.29
N PRO A 240 7.00 1.88 14.38
CA PRO A 240 5.88 2.78 14.66
C PRO A 240 5.73 3.85 13.58
N LEU A 241 4.49 4.24 13.27
CA LEU A 241 4.26 5.35 12.33
C LEU A 241 4.69 6.71 12.92
N SER A 242 4.66 6.87 14.24
CA SER A 242 4.92 8.13 14.93
C SER A 242 6.33 8.67 14.76
N THR A 243 7.31 7.81 14.50
CA THR A 243 8.71 8.22 14.24
C THR A 243 8.93 8.61 12.79
N GLY A 244 8.07 8.13 11.89
CA GLY A 244 8.26 8.18 10.44
C GLY A 244 9.51 7.49 9.92
N THR A 245 10.16 6.70 10.77
CA THR A 245 11.30 5.87 10.43
C THR A 245 10.85 4.42 10.25
N TYR A 246 11.50 3.67 9.36
CA TYR A 246 11.28 2.23 9.20
C TYR A 246 12.17 1.43 10.16
N ILE A 247 12.36 1.92 11.39
CA ILE A 247 13.26 1.32 12.37
C ILE A 247 12.44 0.48 13.34
N THR A 248 12.87 -0.77 13.53
CA THR A 248 12.30 -1.69 14.54
C THR A 248 12.34 -1.03 15.93
N THR A 249 11.21 -1.03 16.64
CA THR A 249 11.11 -0.40 17.97
C THR A 249 10.62 -1.41 18.99
N PRO A 250 11.39 -1.69 20.07
CA PRO A 250 11.01 -2.67 21.08
C PRO A 250 9.62 -2.46 21.65
N ASN A 251 8.96 -3.57 22.00
CA ASN A 251 7.62 -3.58 22.57
C ASN A 251 6.51 -3.01 21.65
N THR A 252 6.80 -2.76 20.38
CA THR A 252 5.78 -2.38 19.39
C THR A 252 5.08 -3.64 18.87
N LEU A 253 3.76 -3.70 18.81
CA LEU A 253 3.05 -4.87 18.26
C LEU A 253 2.31 -4.57 16.95
N PHE A 254 2.10 -3.29 16.64
CA PHE A 254 1.51 -2.82 15.39
C PHE A 254 2.38 -1.77 14.73
N GLY A 255 2.61 -1.89 13.42
CA GLY A 255 3.31 -0.85 12.67
C GLY A 255 3.69 -1.27 11.27
N ARG A 256 4.68 -0.58 10.70
CA ARG A 256 5.25 -0.85 9.38
C ARG A 256 6.27 -1.96 9.47
N VAL A 257 6.52 -2.64 8.35
CA VAL A 257 7.63 -3.59 8.23
C VAL A 257 8.95 -2.82 8.39
N PRO A 258 9.82 -3.16 9.36
CA PRO A 258 11.07 -2.45 9.55
C PRO A 258 12.08 -2.77 8.43
N THR A 259 12.97 -1.81 8.13
CA THR A 259 14.08 -1.99 7.19
C THR A 259 15.00 -3.13 7.65
N ASP A 260 15.36 -3.12 8.94
CA ASP A 260 16.14 -4.18 9.57
C ASP A 260 15.27 -4.97 10.55
N PRO A 261 15.25 -6.32 10.47
CA PRO A 261 14.39 -7.13 11.30
C PRO A 261 14.96 -7.37 12.71
N THR A 262 16.21 -6.97 12.96
CA THR A 262 16.86 -7.12 14.27
C THR A 262 16.89 -5.84 15.05
N TYR A 263 16.48 -5.96 16.32
CA TYR A 263 16.83 -5.01 17.35
C TYR A 263 18.04 -5.56 18.12
N ASN A 264 19.14 -4.83 18.07
CA ASN A 264 20.37 -5.21 18.77
C ASN A 264 20.41 -4.46 20.10
N ILE A 265 20.66 -5.21 21.18
CA ILE A 265 20.83 -4.67 22.52
C ILE A 265 22.30 -4.76 22.88
N TYR A 266 22.85 -3.63 23.31
CA TYR A 266 24.11 -3.62 24.02
C TYR A 266 23.87 -4.12 25.46
N THR A 267 24.51 -5.22 25.83
CA THR A 267 24.41 -5.80 27.17
C THR A 267 25.71 -5.51 27.93
N PRO A 268 25.77 -4.46 28.77
CA PRO A 268 26.97 -4.16 29.53
C PRO A 268 27.24 -5.26 30.56
N SER A 269 28.52 -5.58 30.75
CA SER A 269 28.98 -6.45 31.85
C SER A 269 29.68 -5.68 32.97
N ASP A 270 30.03 -4.42 32.72
CA ASP A 270 30.73 -3.57 33.69
C ASP A 270 29.72 -2.91 34.65
N PRO A 271 29.90 -3.03 35.98
CA PRO A 271 28.95 -2.49 36.95
C PRO A 271 28.71 -0.98 36.82
N TRP A 272 29.73 -0.17 36.54
CA TRP A 272 29.55 1.28 36.44
C TRP A 272 28.78 1.66 35.18
N VAL A 273 28.97 0.91 34.09
CA VAL A 273 28.16 1.09 32.88
C VAL A 273 26.72 0.67 33.14
N ILE A 274 26.48 -0.41 33.88
CA ILE A 274 25.12 -0.82 34.29
C ILE A 274 24.46 0.29 35.11
N ASP A 275 25.13 0.78 36.16
CA ASP A 275 24.62 1.84 37.03
C ASP A 275 24.36 3.13 36.24
N MET A 276 25.24 3.50 35.29
CA MET A 276 25.02 4.65 34.42
C MET A 276 23.74 4.50 33.58
N LEU A 277 23.48 3.32 33.01
CA LEU A 277 22.27 3.09 32.22
C LEU A 277 21.02 3.13 33.10
N ASP A 278 21.06 2.52 34.28
CA ASP A 278 19.96 2.57 35.25
C ASP A 278 19.68 4.02 35.70
N TYR A 279 20.71 4.84 35.90
CA TYR A 279 20.55 6.25 36.25
C TYR A 279 20.03 7.14 35.11
N ILE A 280 20.23 6.75 33.85
CA ILE A 280 19.56 7.43 32.72
C ILE A 280 18.04 7.20 32.81
N ASP A 281 17.61 5.97 33.09
CA ASP A 281 16.19 5.62 33.23
C ASP A 281 15.56 6.26 34.47
N ASP A 282 16.26 6.26 35.60
CA ASP A 282 15.82 6.94 36.82
C ASP A 282 15.67 8.46 36.61
N LEU A 283 16.62 9.08 35.89
CA LEU A 283 16.53 10.50 35.54
C LEU A 283 15.33 10.79 34.62
N GLN A 284 15.07 9.93 33.63
CA GLN A 284 13.88 10.07 32.77
C GLN A 284 12.59 10.03 33.59
N ALA A 285 12.46 9.04 34.49
CA ALA A 285 11.29 8.91 35.35
C ALA A 285 11.12 10.12 36.30
N ALA A 286 12.22 10.63 36.86
CA ALA A 286 12.20 11.81 37.72
C ALA A 286 11.82 13.08 36.94
N LEU A 287 12.32 13.24 35.70
CA LEU A 287 11.99 14.35 34.82
C LEU A 287 10.51 14.36 34.43
N ASP A 288 9.95 13.19 34.09
CA ASP A 288 8.53 13.05 33.78
C ASP A 288 7.64 13.39 34.98
N ALA A 289 8.01 12.94 36.17
CA ALA A 289 7.31 13.27 37.41
C ALA A 289 7.37 14.78 37.72
N TYR A 290 8.53 15.40 37.55
CA TYR A 290 8.71 16.85 37.68
C TYR A 290 7.85 17.62 36.67
N ALA A 291 7.86 17.20 35.41
CA ALA A 291 7.11 17.85 34.33
C ALA A 291 5.59 17.73 34.54
N ALA A 292 5.12 16.60 35.06
CA ALA A 292 3.72 16.38 35.39
C ALA A 292 3.27 17.22 36.61
N ASN A 293 4.10 17.33 37.64
CA ASN A 293 3.76 18.04 38.87
C ASN A 293 4.98 18.56 39.63
N ASN A 294 5.42 19.77 39.33
CA ASN A 294 6.57 20.41 39.97
C ASN A 294 6.28 20.81 41.44
N ASN A 295 6.79 20.01 42.38
CA ASN A 295 6.73 20.26 43.83
C ASN A 295 8.07 19.93 44.52
N ALA A 296 8.14 20.10 45.85
CA ALA A 296 9.37 19.86 46.60
C ALA A 296 9.91 18.43 46.47
N THR A 297 9.03 17.42 46.42
CA THR A 297 9.42 16.02 46.28
C THR A 297 9.94 15.72 44.87
N THR A 298 9.23 16.15 43.83
CA THR A 298 9.68 15.90 42.45
C THR A 298 10.95 16.69 42.12
N ARG A 299 11.15 17.87 42.73
CA ARG A 299 12.43 18.60 42.67
C ARG A 299 13.56 17.82 43.31
N SER A 300 13.38 17.39 44.56
CA SER A 300 14.40 16.60 45.28
C SER A 300 14.75 15.30 44.55
N ASN A 301 13.76 14.61 43.97
CA ASN A 301 14.00 13.39 43.21
C ASN A 301 14.75 13.65 41.91
N LEU A 302 14.39 14.73 41.18
CA LEU A 302 15.09 15.14 39.96
C LEU A 302 16.54 15.53 40.24
N ASP A 303 16.76 16.27 41.33
CA ASP A 303 18.08 16.67 41.81
C ASP A 303 18.95 15.45 42.11
N THR A 304 18.47 14.53 42.95
CA THR A 304 19.19 13.29 43.30
C THR A 304 19.46 12.40 42.09
N ALA A 305 18.50 12.25 41.17
CA ALA A 305 18.72 11.49 39.94
C ALA A 305 19.73 12.17 39.01
N GLY A 306 19.73 13.51 38.99
CA GLY A 306 20.71 14.32 38.26
C GLY A 306 22.13 14.13 38.78
N ASP A 307 22.32 14.28 40.08
CA ASP A 307 23.59 14.11 40.80
C ASP A 307 24.19 12.71 40.57
N ASN A 308 23.39 11.65 40.82
CA ASN A 308 23.81 10.27 40.61
C ASN A 308 24.29 10.00 39.17
N LEU A 309 23.54 10.49 38.16
CA LEU A 309 23.91 10.30 36.76
C LEU A 309 25.15 11.11 36.38
N ASN A 310 25.25 12.34 36.89
CA ASN A 310 26.39 13.23 36.64
C ASN A 310 27.68 12.61 37.18
N ASP A 311 27.67 12.16 38.43
CA ASP A 311 28.82 11.55 39.12
C ASP A 311 29.32 10.29 38.41
N ILE A 312 28.44 9.31 38.15
CA ILE A 312 28.88 8.06 37.52
C ILE A 312 29.39 8.29 36.09
N ALA A 313 28.79 9.23 35.36
CA ALA A 313 29.21 9.55 34.00
C ALA A 313 30.55 10.28 33.99
N ASP A 314 30.81 11.15 34.96
CA ASP A 314 32.11 11.82 35.11
C ASP A 314 33.20 10.80 35.48
N ASP A 315 32.94 9.88 36.41
CA ASP A 315 33.85 8.78 36.77
C ASP A 315 34.21 7.90 35.56
N ILE A 316 33.24 7.59 34.69
CA ILE A 316 33.47 6.82 33.45
C ILE A 316 34.34 7.62 32.46
N ILE A 317 34.10 8.92 32.31
CA ILE A 317 34.85 9.79 31.38
C ILE A 317 36.30 9.95 31.84
N ASP A 318 36.52 10.11 33.14
CA ASP A 318 37.83 10.38 33.74
C ASP A 318 38.65 9.12 34.04
N ALA A 319 38.07 7.92 33.91
CA ALA A 319 38.76 6.65 34.10
C ALA A 319 39.94 6.48 33.12
N THR A 320 41.17 6.45 33.64
CA THR A 320 42.38 6.27 32.83
C THR A 320 42.95 4.85 32.82
N THR A 321 42.59 3.99 33.79
CA THR A 321 43.18 2.65 33.96
C THR A 321 42.25 1.66 34.70
N PRO A 322 41.60 0.70 34.01
CA PRO A 322 41.45 0.66 32.55
C PRO A 322 40.58 1.83 32.08
N ALA A 323 40.91 2.42 30.93
CA ALA A 323 40.03 3.39 30.29
C ALA A 323 38.83 2.67 29.65
N TYR A 324 37.66 3.30 29.70
CA TYR A 324 36.48 2.82 28.97
C TYR A 324 36.64 2.99 27.46
N SER A 325 35.88 2.21 26.69
CA SER A 325 35.93 2.31 25.23
C SER A 325 35.37 3.65 24.74
N SER A 326 35.78 4.08 23.55
CA SER A 326 35.29 5.34 22.95
C SER A 326 33.78 5.35 22.80
N GLU A 327 33.16 4.21 22.50
CA GLU A 327 31.71 4.04 22.38
C GLU A 327 31.01 4.35 23.71
N ILE A 328 31.51 3.81 24.82
CA ILE A 328 30.93 4.06 26.15
C ILE A 328 31.09 5.53 26.56
N VAL A 329 32.26 6.12 26.29
CA VAL A 329 32.50 7.54 26.56
C VAL A 329 31.55 8.45 25.77
N THR A 330 31.15 8.05 24.56
CA THR A 330 30.14 8.80 23.78
C THR A 330 28.73 8.74 24.37
N VAL A 331 28.41 7.74 25.21
CA VAL A 331 27.17 7.68 26.00
C VAL A 331 27.30 8.50 27.28
N ALA A 332 28.42 8.36 27.99
CA ALA A 332 28.67 9.06 29.26
C ALA A 332 28.68 10.59 29.10
N THR A 333 29.22 11.11 27.99
CA THR A 333 29.31 12.56 27.76
C THR A 333 27.95 13.29 27.78
N PRO A 334 26.93 12.89 26.97
CA PRO A 334 25.60 13.46 27.07
C PRO A 334 24.88 13.09 28.38
N ALA A 335 25.13 11.91 28.97
CA ALA A 335 24.56 11.51 30.25
C ALA A 335 24.98 12.46 31.39
N ARG A 336 26.29 12.75 31.51
CA ARG A 336 26.82 13.76 32.45
C ARG A 336 26.14 15.11 32.28
N THR A 337 25.99 15.54 31.02
CA THR A 337 25.34 16.81 30.70
C THR A 337 23.84 16.80 31.04
N ALA A 338 23.17 15.65 30.94
CA ALA A 338 21.78 15.49 31.35
C ALA A 338 21.64 15.62 32.87
N GLY A 339 22.49 14.91 33.62
CA GLY A 339 22.53 14.97 35.09
C GLY A 339 22.73 16.39 35.61
N SER A 340 23.81 17.05 35.18
CA SER A 340 24.10 18.44 35.57
C SER A 340 22.95 19.41 35.22
N ARG A 341 22.29 19.25 34.07
CA ARG A 341 21.15 20.10 33.70
C ARG A 341 19.91 19.83 34.55
N ALA A 342 19.74 18.60 35.02
CA ALA A 342 18.62 18.22 35.87
C ALA A 342 18.74 18.84 37.26
N GLU A 343 19.94 18.84 37.86
CA GLU A 343 20.25 19.53 39.11
C GLU A 343 19.90 21.03 39.02
N HIS A 344 20.44 21.73 38.01
CA HIS A 344 20.12 23.14 37.77
C HIS A 344 18.62 23.40 37.56
N LEU A 345 17.92 22.50 36.86
CA LEU A 345 16.47 22.60 36.67
C LEU A 345 15.70 22.39 38.00
N ALA A 346 16.19 21.50 38.86
CA ALA A 346 15.60 21.23 40.16
C ALA A 346 15.78 22.42 41.12
N ASP A 347 16.94 23.10 41.07
CA ASP A 347 17.24 24.31 41.83
C ASP A 347 16.50 25.56 41.36
N GLY A 348 15.94 25.51 40.14
CA GLY A 348 15.20 26.62 39.54
C GLY A 348 16.09 27.66 38.87
N ASP A 349 17.27 27.26 38.42
CA ASP A 349 18.20 28.14 37.71
C ASP A 349 17.64 28.61 36.36
N VAL A 350 17.92 29.87 36.04
CA VAL A 350 17.42 30.51 34.82
C VAL A 350 18.10 29.91 33.59
N GLY A 351 17.29 29.45 32.63
CA GLY A 351 17.77 28.93 31.33
C GLY A 351 17.79 27.41 31.21
N TYR A 352 17.45 26.69 32.28
CA TYR A 352 17.27 25.24 32.29
C TYR A 352 15.79 24.90 32.17
N THR A 353 15.46 23.94 31.31
CA THR A 353 14.07 23.58 30.99
C THR A 353 13.93 22.07 30.90
N VAL A 354 12.72 21.55 31.10
CA VAL A 354 12.39 20.13 30.92
C VAL A 354 12.85 19.64 29.54
N ALA A 355 12.53 20.39 28.47
CA ALA A 355 12.96 20.06 27.12
C ALA A 355 14.48 20.04 26.94
N GLY A 356 15.20 20.90 27.68
CA GLY A 356 16.67 20.93 27.67
C GLY A 356 17.31 19.71 28.33
N VAL A 357 16.73 19.18 29.41
CA VAL A 357 17.16 17.94 30.05
C VAL A 357 16.80 16.74 29.16
N GLN A 358 15.55 16.67 28.67
CA GLN A 358 15.06 15.60 27.79
C GLN A 358 15.96 15.43 26.57
N SER A 359 16.33 16.54 25.91
CA SER A 359 17.22 16.49 24.73
C SER A 359 18.58 15.84 25.01
N LYS A 360 19.09 15.90 26.25
CA LYS A 360 20.36 15.26 26.63
C LYS A 360 20.17 13.80 27.01
N ILE A 361 19.07 13.43 27.64
CA ILE A 361 18.66 12.03 27.81
C ILE A 361 18.53 11.36 26.44
N ASP A 362 17.82 12.00 25.50
CA ASP A 362 17.66 11.50 24.12
C ASP A 362 19.01 11.32 23.41
N SER A 363 19.96 12.25 23.66
CA SER A 363 21.31 12.16 23.09
C SER A 363 22.10 10.98 23.66
N ALA A 364 21.98 10.69 24.96
CA ALA A 364 22.61 9.54 25.59
C ALA A 364 22.01 8.22 25.08
N ASN A 365 20.68 8.14 24.99
CA ASN A 365 19.98 6.98 24.43
C ASN A 365 20.32 6.74 22.95
N ALA A 366 20.46 7.80 22.15
CA ALA A 366 20.90 7.70 20.77
C ALA A 366 22.35 7.18 20.65
N ALA A 367 23.25 7.63 21.53
CA ALA A 367 24.63 7.12 21.57
C ALA A 367 24.68 5.65 22.01
N LEU A 368 23.86 5.25 22.99
CA LEU A 368 23.75 3.86 23.45
C LEU A 368 23.25 2.94 22.32
N ALA A 369 22.23 3.37 21.57
CA ALA A 369 21.70 2.64 20.42
C ALA A 369 22.72 2.48 19.28
N ALA A 370 23.77 3.30 19.24
CA ALA A 370 24.85 3.22 18.25
C ALA A 370 25.94 2.21 18.63
N ILE A 371 25.97 1.72 19.88
CA ILE A 371 26.93 0.70 20.31
C ILE A 371 26.56 -0.64 19.67
N PRO A 372 27.52 -1.37 19.05
CA PRO A 372 27.25 -2.70 18.53
C PRO A 372 26.73 -3.63 19.63
N GLY A 373 25.49 -4.07 19.48
CA GLY A 373 24.83 -5.02 20.37
C GLY A 373 24.75 -6.44 19.81
N SER A 374 24.29 -7.38 20.63
CA SER A 374 23.80 -8.67 20.18
C SER A 374 22.30 -8.60 19.89
N PRO A 375 21.74 -9.45 19.02
CA PRO A 375 20.29 -9.52 18.83
C PRO A 375 19.58 -9.73 20.16
N GLU A 376 18.54 -8.94 20.43
CA GLU A 376 17.69 -9.07 21.62
C GLU A 376 17.16 -10.51 21.78
N ASP A 377 16.85 -11.14 20.67
CA ASP A 377 16.39 -12.53 20.61
C ASP A 377 17.28 -13.33 19.65
N ALA A 378 18.19 -14.10 20.22
CA ALA A 378 19.14 -14.94 19.47
C ALA A 378 18.47 -16.06 18.65
N SER A 379 17.16 -16.33 18.84
CA SER A 379 16.42 -17.29 18.03
C SER A 379 15.92 -16.72 16.70
N MET A 380 16.07 -15.41 16.48
CA MET A 380 15.59 -14.71 15.28
C MET A 380 16.74 -14.42 14.30
N SER A 381 16.42 -14.32 13.01
CA SER A 381 17.41 -14.01 11.97
C SER A 381 17.84 -12.54 12.02
N ALA A 382 19.14 -12.27 11.83
CA ALA A 382 19.67 -10.91 11.72
C ALA A 382 19.16 -10.14 10.49
N THR A 383 18.76 -10.86 9.44
CA THR A 383 18.42 -10.30 8.13
C THR A 383 17.12 -10.87 7.59
N TRP A 384 16.48 -10.12 6.70
CA TRP A 384 15.32 -10.61 5.95
C TRP A 384 15.73 -11.76 5.02
N PRO A 385 14.80 -12.69 4.68
CA PRO A 385 15.05 -13.70 3.66
C PRO A 385 15.46 -13.06 2.32
N ALA A 386 16.24 -13.78 1.52
CA ALA A 386 16.75 -13.27 0.26
C ALA A 386 15.61 -12.84 -0.68
N GLY A 387 15.68 -11.61 -1.19
CA GLY A 387 14.67 -11.03 -2.08
C GLY A 387 13.49 -10.35 -1.37
N CYS A 388 13.36 -10.49 -0.05
CA CYS A 388 12.32 -9.81 0.70
C CYS A 388 12.63 -8.32 0.89
N PHE A 389 11.61 -7.49 0.64
CA PHE A 389 11.65 -6.04 0.87
C PHE A 389 12.83 -5.32 0.20
N ALA A 390 13.30 -5.85 -0.94
CA ALA A 390 14.44 -5.33 -1.67
C ALA A 390 14.13 -3.95 -2.29
N ALA A 391 15.08 -3.03 -2.18
CA ALA A 391 15.01 -1.73 -2.84
C ALA A 391 14.99 -1.88 -4.38
N GLY A 392 14.31 -0.97 -5.07
CA GLY A 392 14.13 -0.97 -6.52
C GLY A 392 13.06 -1.96 -7.02
N THR A 393 12.29 -2.57 -6.12
CA THR A 393 11.21 -3.52 -6.47
C THR A 393 9.84 -2.93 -6.14
N TYR A 394 8.79 -3.77 -6.18
CA TYR A 394 7.45 -3.41 -5.71
C TYR A 394 7.47 -2.76 -4.33
N TRP A 395 8.43 -3.12 -3.48
CA TRP A 395 8.48 -2.68 -2.09
C TRP A 395 8.57 -1.15 -1.96
N ASP A 396 9.34 -0.48 -2.82
CA ASP A 396 9.45 0.98 -2.77
C ASP A 396 8.15 1.70 -3.13
N GLN A 397 7.28 1.03 -3.90
CA GLN A 397 5.98 1.56 -4.31
C GLN A 397 4.93 1.42 -3.18
N TRP A 398 5.04 0.34 -2.39
CA TRP A 398 3.96 -0.10 -1.50
C TRP A 398 4.26 0.00 0.01
N LYS A 399 5.53 0.13 0.42
CA LYS A 399 5.93 0.12 1.85
C LYS A 399 5.25 1.16 2.74
N SER A 400 4.75 2.26 2.17
CA SER A 400 3.99 3.29 2.90
C SER A 400 2.54 2.88 3.21
N LEU A 401 2.03 1.83 2.57
CA LEU A 401 0.67 1.32 2.74
C LEU A 401 0.61 -0.04 3.43
N VAL A 402 1.76 -0.63 3.74
CA VAL A 402 1.87 -1.96 4.35
C VAL A 402 2.10 -1.85 5.85
N PHE A 403 1.28 -2.55 6.62
CA PHE A 403 1.36 -2.69 8.07
C PHE A 403 1.27 -4.15 8.48
N TYR A 404 1.70 -4.46 9.69
CA TYR A 404 1.43 -5.74 10.31
C TYR A 404 1.26 -5.62 11.82
N GLN A 405 0.46 -6.55 12.35
CA GLN A 405 0.19 -6.76 13.76
C GLN A 405 0.76 -8.11 14.17
N ILE A 406 1.49 -8.16 15.27
CA ILE A 406 2.01 -9.40 15.85
C ILE A 406 1.13 -9.80 17.04
N ASP A 407 0.80 -11.08 17.15
CA ASP A 407 0.24 -11.63 18.37
C ASP A 407 1.33 -11.72 19.45
N GLN A 408 1.00 -11.40 20.70
CA GLN A 408 1.99 -11.28 21.78
C GLN A 408 2.86 -12.53 21.96
N LYS A 409 2.34 -13.71 21.62
CA LYS A 409 3.08 -14.97 21.72
C LYS A 409 4.28 -15.04 20.76
N PHE A 410 4.21 -14.33 19.64
CA PHE A 410 5.18 -14.43 18.53
C PHE A 410 6.05 -13.18 18.40
N LYS A 411 6.08 -12.34 19.44
CA LYS A 411 7.02 -11.22 19.54
C LYS A 411 8.42 -11.70 19.93
N PRO A 412 9.47 -10.89 19.73
CA PRO A 412 10.81 -11.17 20.26
C PRO A 412 10.78 -11.49 21.75
N ASN A 413 11.53 -12.51 22.16
CA ASN A 413 11.54 -13.07 23.52
C ASN A 413 10.18 -13.54 24.08
N GLY A 414 9.15 -13.68 23.23
CA GLY A 414 7.82 -14.16 23.62
C GLY A 414 7.85 -15.59 24.17
N THR A 415 7.20 -15.81 25.32
CA THR A 415 7.08 -17.13 25.97
C THR A 415 5.65 -17.65 25.85
N THR A 416 5.44 -18.59 24.92
CA THR A 416 4.36 -19.60 24.69
C THR A 416 3.03 -19.63 25.47
N THR A 417 2.57 -18.62 26.20
CA THR A 417 1.22 -18.62 26.79
C THR A 417 0.22 -18.59 25.64
N ALA A 418 -0.60 -19.65 25.54
CA ALA A 418 -1.65 -19.72 24.54
C ALA A 418 -2.60 -18.54 24.72
N CYS A 419 -3.04 -17.96 23.61
CA CYS A 419 -4.04 -16.93 23.65
C CYS A 419 -5.31 -17.47 24.34
N SER A 420 -5.73 -16.82 25.43
CA SER A 420 -6.86 -17.27 26.24
C SER A 420 -8.15 -16.55 25.86
N ASN A 421 -8.14 -15.22 25.69
CA ASN A 421 -9.33 -14.43 25.29
C ASN A 421 -9.05 -13.24 24.34
N ASP A 422 -7.79 -12.85 24.12
CA ASP A 422 -7.38 -11.68 23.33
C ASP A 422 -6.50 -12.12 22.14
N CYS A 423 -7.10 -12.83 21.16
CA CYS A 423 -6.35 -13.32 20.00
C CYS A 423 -6.58 -12.42 18.80
N LEU A 424 -5.61 -12.40 17.89
CA LEU A 424 -5.83 -11.81 16.58
C LEU A 424 -7.05 -12.45 15.91
N SER A 425 -7.96 -11.60 15.47
CA SER A 425 -9.18 -11.97 14.77
C SER A 425 -9.26 -11.20 13.46
N ILE A 426 -9.64 -11.89 12.39
CA ILE A 426 -9.85 -11.26 11.09
C ILE A 426 -11.26 -11.62 10.64
N ASN A 427 -12.11 -10.61 10.55
CA ASN A 427 -13.53 -10.71 10.24
C ASN A 427 -13.85 -10.15 8.86
N GLY A 428 -15.09 -10.35 8.44
CA GLY A 428 -15.62 -9.85 7.17
C GLY A 428 -15.46 -10.84 6.02
N SER A 429 -16.13 -10.53 4.91
CA SER A 429 -16.24 -11.43 3.75
C SER A 429 -14.93 -11.60 2.97
N GLY A 430 -13.97 -10.71 3.17
CA GLY A 430 -12.63 -10.76 2.58
C GLY A 430 -11.80 -11.92 3.15
N ASN A 431 -12.14 -12.41 4.34
CA ASN A 431 -11.57 -13.60 4.95
C ASN A 431 -12.63 -14.72 5.00
N PRO A 432 -12.59 -15.71 4.08
CA PRO A 432 -13.59 -16.79 4.06
C PRO A 432 -13.58 -17.67 5.32
N ASN A 433 -12.48 -17.67 6.08
CA ASN A 433 -12.33 -18.39 7.35
C ASN A 433 -12.41 -17.43 8.55
N GLY A 434 -13.27 -16.40 8.46
CA GLY A 434 -13.38 -15.33 9.43
C GLY A 434 -13.58 -15.79 10.88
N GLY A 435 -12.91 -15.12 11.81
CA GLY A 435 -12.96 -15.40 13.25
C GLY A 435 -11.61 -15.21 13.94
N SER A 436 -11.57 -15.50 15.25
CA SER A 436 -10.34 -15.57 16.04
C SER A 436 -9.57 -16.84 15.66
N GLY A 437 -8.44 -16.69 14.95
CA GLY A 437 -7.57 -17.79 14.56
C GLY A 437 -6.40 -17.97 15.53
N ASN A 438 -5.63 -19.05 15.34
CA ASN A 438 -4.28 -19.16 15.91
C ASN A 438 -3.27 -18.31 15.10
N TYR A 439 -3.71 -17.13 14.65
CA TYR A 439 -2.90 -16.27 13.80
C TYR A 439 -1.72 -15.75 14.60
N ARG A 440 -0.53 -15.89 14.03
CA ARG A 440 0.72 -15.41 14.61
C ARG A 440 0.89 -13.90 14.40
N ALA A 441 0.38 -13.43 13.28
CA ALA A 441 0.35 -12.03 12.90
C ALA A 441 -0.78 -11.78 11.88
N ALA A 442 -1.02 -10.51 11.55
CA ALA A 442 -1.86 -10.09 10.43
C ALA A 442 -1.14 -9.03 9.59
N VAL A 443 -1.10 -9.17 8.27
CA VAL A 443 -0.69 -8.13 7.32
C VAL A 443 -1.92 -7.30 6.96
N VAL A 444 -1.77 -5.98 6.98
CA VAL A 444 -2.80 -5.03 6.56
C VAL A 444 -2.23 -4.17 5.45
N ILE A 445 -2.92 -4.11 4.31
CA ILE A 445 -2.61 -3.19 3.21
C ILE A 445 -3.72 -2.15 3.17
N ALA A 446 -3.34 -0.89 3.36
CA ALA A 446 -4.25 0.24 3.20
C ALA A 446 -4.67 0.38 1.74
N GLY A 447 -5.97 0.51 1.48
CA GLY A 447 -6.50 0.73 0.15
C GLY A 447 -6.43 2.20 -0.27
N ARG A 448 -7.35 2.61 -1.16
CA ARG A 448 -7.47 4.03 -1.54
C ARG A 448 -7.85 4.90 -0.34
N ILE A 449 -7.57 6.18 -0.46
CA ILE A 449 -8.07 7.19 0.48
C ILE A 449 -9.60 7.12 0.55
N VAL A 450 -10.12 6.94 1.75
CA VAL A 450 -11.56 6.96 2.06
C VAL A 450 -11.84 7.85 3.28
N GLY A 451 -13.06 8.38 3.36
CA GLY A 451 -13.45 9.30 4.43
C GLY A 451 -12.62 10.59 4.43
N GLY A 452 -12.18 11.02 5.62
CA GLY A 452 -11.41 12.26 5.82
C GLY A 452 -9.89 12.09 5.74
N GLN A 453 -9.40 10.95 5.24
CA GLN A 453 -7.96 10.69 5.14
C GLN A 453 -7.30 11.65 4.14
N THR A 454 -6.09 12.10 4.47
CA THR A 454 -5.25 12.96 3.60
C THR A 454 -3.83 12.43 3.44
N ARG A 455 -3.43 11.47 4.28
CA ARG A 455 -2.08 10.87 4.31
C ARG A 455 -0.98 11.90 4.64
N ALA A 456 -1.35 13.09 5.09
CA ALA A 456 -0.44 14.16 5.46
C ALA A 456 0.22 13.93 6.84
N ALA A 457 -0.48 13.26 7.75
CA ALA A 457 0.04 12.89 9.06
C ALA A 457 0.39 11.39 9.11
N GLN A 458 1.45 11.04 9.85
CA GLN A 458 1.89 9.66 10.03
C GLN A 458 1.16 9.01 11.22
N THR A 459 -0.17 8.98 11.16
CA THR A 459 -1.03 8.34 12.16
C THR A 459 -1.87 7.25 11.52
N VAL A 460 -2.19 6.19 12.25
CA VAL A 460 -2.87 5.01 11.68
C VAL A 460 -4.25 5.35 11.08
N ASP A 461 -4.97 6.32 11.64
CA ASP A 461 -6.26 6.81 11.14
C ASP A 461 -6.17 7.55 9.80
N GLN A 462 -4.97 8.00 9.41
CA GLN A 462 -4.75 8.51 8.05
C GLN A 462 -4.63 7.37 7.04
N TYR A 463 -4.43 6.12 7.49
CA TYR A 463 -4.17 4.98 6.62
C TYR A 463 -5.25 3.91 6.59
N LEU A 464 -5.84 3.61 7.74
CA LEU A 464 -6.79 2.50 7.94
C LEU A 464 -8.15 3.03 8.41
N GLU A 465 -9.19 2.20 8.32
CA GLU A 465 -10.56 2.60 8.66
C GLU A 465 -11.19 1.80 9.82
N LEU A 466 -12.20 2.40 10.46
CA LEU A 466 -13.08 1.77 11.46
C LEU A 466 -12.32 0.98 12.53
N ASN A 467 -12.48 -0.35 12.58
CA ASN A 467 -11.80 -1.21 13.55
C ASN A 467 -10.29 -1.29 13.30
N ASN A 468 -9.86 -1.25 12.03
CA ASN A 468 -8.45 -1.39 11.66
C ASN A 468 -7.61 -0.20 12.15
N GLN A 469 -8.18 1.01 12.23
CA GLN A 469 -7.49 2.17 12.80
C GLN A 469 -7.40 2.18 14.33
N THR A 470 -8.19 1.37 15.04
CA THR A 470 -8.14 1.32 16.51
C THR A 470 -6.92 0.55 17.03
N ASN A 471 -6.29 -0.24 16.16
CA ASN A 471 -5.08 -0.99 16.45
C ASN A 471 -3.87 -0.05 16.30
N LYS A 472 -3.38 0.51 17.42
CA LYS A 472 -2.23 1.44 17.43
C LYS A 472 -1.25 1.09 18.57
N GLY A 473 0.04 1.31 18.33
CA GLY A 473 1.07 1.43 19.37
C GLY A 473 1.60 0.12 19.98
N ASN A 474 2.19 0.25 21.17
CA ASN A 474 2.94 -0.80 21.88
C ASN A 474 2.05 -1.79 22.64
N THR A 475 0.75 -1.52 22.73
CA THR A 475 -0.21 -2.38 23.43
C THR A 475 -1.59 -2.23 22.76
N PRO A 476 -1.86 -2.97 21.67
CA PRO A 476 -3.14 -2.91 20.99
C PRO A 476 -4.25 -3.36 21.96
N THR A 477 -5.25 -2.51 22.15
CA THR A 477 -6.42 -2.81 23.00
C THR A 477 -7.54 -3.52 22.24
N ASN A 478 -7.42 -3.55 20.91
CA ASN A 478 -8.26 -4.30 19.99
C ASN A 478 -7.33 -5.18 19.15
N LEU A 479 -7.74 -6.41 18.87
CA LEU A 479 -6.99 -7.39 18.07
C LEU A 479 -7.83 -7.89 16.90
N THR A 480 -8.94 -7.20 16.61
CA THR A 480 -9.82 -7.49 15.49
C THR A 480 -9.50 -6.60 14.30
N PHE A 481 -9.37 -7.23 13.15
CA PHE A 481 -9.27 -6.58 11.85
C PHE A 481 -10.46 -6.99 10.99
N ASP A 482 -10.97 -6.05 10.19
CA ASP A 482 -12.02 -6.32 9.22
C ASP A 482 -11.45 -6.23 7.80
N THR A 483 -11.95 -7.09 6.92
CA THR A 483 -11.65 -7.07 5.48
C THR A 483 -12.87 -7.49 4.69
N TYR A 484 -13.16 -6.80 3.59
CA TYR A 484 -14.34 -7.03 2.76
C TYR A 484 -13.98 -7.33 1.30
N ARG A 485 -14.84 -8.10 0.64
CA ARG A 485 -14.79 -8.26 -0.82
C ARG A 485 -15.21 -6.95 -1.49
N ILE A 486 -14.65 -6.67 -2.66
CA ILE A 486 -14.96 -5.50 -3.49
C ILE A 486 -16.46 -5.40 -3.82
N SER A 487 -17.16 -6.54 -3.88
CA SER A 487 -18.60 -6.62 -4.12
C SER A 487 -19.47 -6.10 -2.97
N ASP A 488 -18.90 -5.92 -1.79
CA ASP A 488 -19.66 -5.65 -0.58
C ASP A 488 -19.77 -4.14 -0.35
N SER A 489 -20.94 -3.69 0.11
CA SER A 489 -21.19 -2.27 0.40
C SER A 489 -20.18 -1.69 1.39
N ASN A 490 -19.74 -2.50 2.36
CA ASN A 490 -18.79 -2.10 3.39
C ASN A 490 -17.40 -1.77 2.82
N PHE A 491 -17.05 -2.33 1.65
CA PHE A 491 -15.77 -2.04 0.98
C PHE A 491 -15.62 -0.54 0.65
N SER A 492 -16.73 0.18 0.48
CA SER A 492 -16.71 1.63 0.21
C SER A 492 -16.25 2.48 1.39
N THR A 493 -16.36 1.97 2.62
CA THR A 493 -16.01 2.67 3.86
C THR A 493 -14.86 2.02 4.64
N LEU A 494 -14.55 0.76 4.34
CA LEU A 494 -13.37 0.04 4.81
C LEU A 494 -12.83 -0.78 3.64
N ASN A 495 -11.76 -0.29 3.03
CA ASN A 495 -11.18 -0.92 1.84
C ASN A 495 -9.85 -1.65 2.12
N ASP A 496 -9.36 -1.56 3.36
CA ASP A 496 -8.18 -2.28 3.83
C ASP A 496 -8.25 -3.79 3.50
N GLN A 497 -7.15 -4.32 2.96
CA GLN A 497 -6.98 -5.76 2.74
C GLN A 497 -6.17 -6.36 3.88
N VAL A 498 -6.74 -7.39 4.52
CA VAL A 498 -6.12 -8.06 5.67
C VAL A 498 -5.88 -9.54 5.36
N LEU A 499 -4.65 -10.01 5.57
CA LEU A 499 -4.26 -11.42 5.49
C LEU A 499 -3.67 -11.87 6.81
N CYS A 500 -4.05 -13.04 7.30
CA CYS A 500 -3.40 -13.64 8.45
C CYS A 500 -1.99 -14.18 8.12
N LEU A 501 -1.20 -14.41 9.17
CA LEU A 501 -0.02 -15.26 9.14
C LEU A 501 -0.17 -16.39 10.16
N ASP A 502 -0.14 -17.62 9.69
CA ASP A 502 -0.24 -18.84 10.48
C ASP A 502 0.81 -19.89 10.06
N GLY A 503 1.68 -19.54 9.10
CA GLY A 503 2.61 -20.47 8.43
C GLY A 503 1.99 -21.27 7.27
N ASN A 504 0.71 -21.08 6.95
CA ASN A 504 0.05 -21.69 5.81
C ASN A 504 -0.14 -20.71 4.65
N ILE A 505 -0.30 -21.22 3.43
CA ILE A 505 -0.58 -20.41 2.24
C ILE A 505 -1.94 -19.70 2.36
N ASN A 506 -2.94 -20.42 2.87
CA ASN A 506 -4.27 -19.89 3.16
C ASN A 506 -4.48 -19.90 4.68
N CYS A 507 -5.08 -18.83 5.19
CA CYS A 507 -5.49 -18.73 6.59
C CYS A 507 -6.39 -19.91 6.97
N ASN A 508 -6.01 -20.72 7.95
CA ASN A 508 -6.82 -21.85 8.42
C ASN A 508 -7.19 -21.74 9.91
#